data_AF-A0A931Q6S2-F1
#
_entry.id   AF-A0A931Q6S2-F1
#
_cell.length_a   1.000
_cell.length_b   1.000
_cell.length_c   1.000
_cell.angle_alpha   90.00
_cell.angle_beta   90.00
_cell.angle_gamma   90.00
#
_symmetry.space_group_name_H-M   'P 1'
#
loop_
_entity.id
_entity.type
_entity.pdbx_description
1 polymer ?
#
loop_
_entity_poly.entity_id
_entity_poly.type
_entity_poly.pdbx_seq_one_letter_code
_entity_poly.pdbx_strand_id
1 'polypeptide(L)'
;MGNNLRKTVDALCPGIDEQIREEFFSRMDLEYFSLFSPKEIAGHLKMSGCLTPEHLVEAEITPAPDGLLNIAIVAYDYFSGFSIICGLLTSFGLDIQSGYIFTFSDRHTAEPVQEAGSPVLTKNRKKIVDWFRVSLLKGFKFGQNIQNQFQNELQKLLQQLDQNQLFEARAHINRRVVEHLSATKEAFSGHMYPVKVKFDNRLSKKWTVMEIVSKNTPAFLYAFSNALSLQGVYIYKVRIESLGKKAHDQIYVSDSHQKKLRRKKDLERLKMATVLTKQFTHFLASAPDPAKGIQYFDQLVEKVMKKGVSSSIFSFLKRRETLDLLARFFGTSEFLWEDFLRMQFENLLPILKNFKKEPLQKKKEVSRRELKKLLSGGQSLSEQKKILNDYKDRELFRIDMKHLVSPKIDLIRFSRDLSELAEVVIEQAYRLCNRHLAKKYGLPLLENDKTCPFAVCGLGKFGGRELGYASDIELLL
;
A
#
# COMPACT_ATOMS: atom_id res chain seq x y z
N MET A 1 40.48 8.34 16.91
CA MET A 1 39.38 9.33 16.96
C MET A 1 38.25 8.93 17.92
N GLY A 2 37.81 7.65 17.99
CA GLY A 2 36.67 7.23 18.83
C GLY A 2 36.76 7.53 20.34
N ASN A 3 37.92 7.32 20.99
CA ASN A 3 38.06 7.56 22.44
C ASN A 3 37.95 9.05 22.86
N ASN A 4 38.27 9.99 21.96
CA ASN A 4 38.16 11.42 22.28
C ASN A 4 36.70 11.90 22.12
N LEU A 5 36.00 11.37 21.12
CA LEU A 5 34.57 11.63 20.91
C LEU A 5 33.73 11.14 22.09
N ARG A 6 33.92 9.88 22.52
CA ARG A 6 33.19 9.31 23.67
C ARG A 6 33.39 10.15 24.93
N LYS A 7 34.64 10.47 25.30
CA LYS A 7 34.94 11.33 26.46
C LYS A 7 34.23 12.70 26.39
N THR A 8 34.19 13.30 25.20
CA THR A 8 33.53 14.60 25.01
C THR A 8 32.02 14.50 25.20
N VAL A 9 31.40 13.46 24.65
CA VAL A 9 29.95 13.21 24.80
C VAL A 9 29.60 12.86 26.25
N ASP A 10 30.41 12.04 26.91
CA ASP A 10 30.20 11.64 28.31
C ASP A 10 30.23 12.86 29.25
N ALA A 11 31.13 13.81 28.99
CA ALA A 11 31.19 15.07 29.73
C ALA A 11 29.92 15.95 29.55
N LEU A 12 29.22 15.83 28.43
CA LEU A 12 27.97 16.54 28.16
C LEU A 12 26.72 15.84 28.74
N CYS A 13 26.89 14.60 29.22
CA CYS A 13 25.83 13.72 29.69
C CYS A 13 26.11 13.09 31.08
N PRO A 14 26.52 13.87 32.11
CA PRO A 14 27.01 13.29 33.37
C PRO A 14 25.97 12.44 34.12
N GLY A 15 24.68 12.68 33.94
CA GLY A 15 23.57 11.99 34.63
C GLY A 15 23.03 10.73 33.92
N ILE A 16 23.58 10.31 32.79
CA ILE A 16 23.11 9.10 32.09
C ILE A 16 23.83 7.86 32.63
N ASP A 17 23.11 6.78 32.87
CA ASP A 17 23.67 5.49 33.31
C ASP A 17 24.74 4.98 32.33
N GLU A 18 25.88 4.50 32.85
CA GLU A 18 27.00 4.02 32.04
C GLU A 18 26.61 2.87 31.12
N GLN A 19 25.70 1.99 31.53
CA GLN A 19 25.19 0.90 30.68
C GLN A 19 24.49 1.43 29.44
N ILE A 20 23.74 2.53 29.56
CA ILE A 20 23.06 3.18 28.42
C ILE A 20 24.09 3.79 27.48
N ARG A 21 25.16 4.40 28.01
CA ARG A 21 26.25 4.96 27.20
C ARG A 21 27.00 3.87 26.45
N GLU A 22 27.38 2.81 27.14
CA GLU A 22 28.05 1.66 26.54
C GLU A 22 27.19 1.02 25.46
N GLU A 23 25.90 0.82 25.75
CA GLU A 23 24.95 0.28 24.79
C GLU A 23 24.85 1.16 23.53
N PHE A 24 24.74 2.48 23.71
CA PHE A 24 24.67 3.44 22.60
C PHE A 24 25.93 3.40 21.73
N PHE A 25 27.12 3.51 22.33
CA PHE A 25 28.38 3.53 21.58
C PHE A 25 28.75 2.19 20.93
N SER A 26 28.40 1.07 21.57
CA SER A 26 28.74 -0.26 21.07
C SER A 26 27.80 -0.75 19.96
N ARG A 27 26.51 -0.40 20.03
CA ARG A 27 25.50 -0.93 19.11
C ARG A 27 25.21 -0.01 17.92
N MET A 28 25.55 1.27 18.01
CA MET A 28 25.30 2.24 16.95
C MET A 28 26.22 2.01 15.73
N ASP A 29 25.70 2.31 14.54
CA ASP A 29 26.47 2.24 13.29
C ASP A 29 27.63 3.25 13.29
N LEU A 30 28.83 2.85 12.84
CA LEU A 30 30.01 3.72 12.88
C LEU A 30 29.85 4.99 12.04
N GLU A 31 29.07 4.94 10.96
CA GLU A 31 28.81 6.11 10.10
C GLU A 31 28.06 7.21 10.87
N TYR A 32 27.20 6.85 11.84
CA TYR A 32 26.48 7.81 12.67
C TYR A 32 27.43 8.81 13.35
N PHE A 33 28.52 8.32 13.95
CA PHE A 33 29.48 9.17 14.66
C PHE A 33 30.28 10.11 13.75
N SER A 34 30.26 9.89 12.43
CA SER A 34 30.88 10.80 11.46
C SER A 34 29.94 11.89 10.95
N LEU A 35 28.63 11.73 11.16
CA LEU A 35 27.60 12.62 10.64
C LEU A 35 27.12 13.65 11.66
N PHE A 36 27.17 13.32 12.95
CA PHE A 36 26.66 14.17 14.03
C PHE A 36 27.78 14.75 14.88
N SER A 37 27.61 16.00 15.30
CA SER A 37 28.50 16.65 16.25
C SER A 37 28.41 16.03 17.65
N PRO A 38 29.43 16.20 18.51
CA PRO A 38 29.37 15.71 19.90
C PRO A 38 28.15 16.22 20.68
N LYS A 39 27.68 17.44 20.39
CA LYS A 39 26.48 18.01 21.02
C LYS A 39 25.19 17.32 20.58
N GLU A 40 25.05 17.03 19.29
CA GLU A 40 23.89 16.29 18.75
C GLU A 40 23.89 14.84 19.27
N ILE A 41 25.06 14.19 19.29
CA ILE A 41 25.21 12.84 19.85
C ILE A 41 24.80 12.82 21.33
N ALA A 42 25.24 13.81 22.11
CA ALA A 42 24.83 13.96 23.50
C ALA A 42 23.31 14.15 23.66
N GLY A 43 22.67 14.90 22.77
CA GLY A 43 21.20 15.05 22.71
C GLY A 43 20.50 13.71 22.46
N HIS A 44 20.91 12.99 21.42
CA HIS A 44 20.32 11.69 21.07
C HIS A 44 20.55 10.64 22.17
N LEU A 45 21.70 10.69 22.85
CA LEU A 45 22.00 9.83 23.99
C LEU A 45 21.09 10.14 25.19
N LYS A 46 20.84 11.43 25.50
CA LYS A 46 19.88 11.84 26.54
C LYS A 46 18.48 11.32 26.23
N MET A 47 18.01 11.54 25.01
CA MET A 47 16.71 11.01 24.54
C MET A 47 16.65 9.47 24.66
N SER A 48 17.74 8.78 24.31
CA SER A 48 17.83 7.31 24.45
C SER A 48 17.75 6.84 25.90
N GLY A 49 18.22 7.66 26.85
CA GLY A 49 18.15 7.41 28.28
C GLY A 49 16.78 7.69 28.90
N CYS A 50 15.94 8.50 28.25
CA CYS A 50 14.56 8.75 28.69
C CYS A 50 13.60 7.60 28.35
N LEU A 51 13.96 6.69 27.45
CA LEU A 51 13.08 5.62 26.99
C LEU A 51 12.81 4.58 28.09
N THR A 52 11.54 4.25 28.31
CA THR A 52 11.05 3.20 29.24
C THR A 52 10.02 2.32 28.53
N PRO A 53 9.57 1.18 29.10
CA PRO A 53 8.49 0.38 28.51
C PRO A 53 7.20 1.16 28.25
N GLU A 54 6.91 2.18 29.06
CA GLU A 54 5.74 3.04 28.93
C GLU A 54 6.02 4.27 28.06
N HIS A 55 7.28 4.69 27.96
CA HIS A 55 7.74 5.86 27.20
C HIS A 55 8.62 5.42 26.01
N LEU A 56 8.01 5.27 24.85
CA LEU A 56 8.59 4.50 23.74
C LEU A 56 9.44 5.34 22.79
N VAL A 57 9.29 6.66 22.83
CA VAL A 57 9.92 7.59 21.90
C VAL A 57 10.10 8.98 22.48
N GLU A 58 11.21 9.59 22.09
CA GLU A 58 11.51 11.00 22.24
C GLU A 58 11.66 11.64 20.87
N ALA A 59 11.20 12.88 20.73
CA ALA A 59 11.42 13.66 19.52
C ALA A 59 11.87 15.09 19.85
N GLU A 60 13.01 15.49 19.32
CA GLU A 60 13.56 16.84 19.47
C GLU A 60 13.39 17.59 18.14
N ILE A 61 12.81 18.79 18.20
CA ILE A 61 12.55 19.64 17.04
C ILE A 61 13.35 20.92 17.22
N THR A 62 14.29 21.20 16.31
CA THR A 62 15.15 22.38 16.37
C THR A 62 15.10 23.18 15.07
N PRO A 63 15.12 24.52 15.14
CA PRO A 63 15.19 25.35 13.95
C PRO A 63 16.57 25.24 13.29
N ALA A 64 16.59 25.18 11.97
CA ALA A 64 17.81 25.26 11.17
C ALA A 64 18.04 26.69 10.66
N PRO A 65 19.30 27.12 10.40
CA PRO A 65 19.63 28.48 9.98
C PRO A 65 18.99 28.93 8.66
N ASP A 66 18.63 27.99 7.80
CA ASP A 66 18.05 28.18 6.47
C ASP A 66 16.51 28.25 6.48
N GLY A 67 15.89 28.31 7.66
CA GLY A 67 14.43 28.33 7.81
C GLY A 67 13.77 26.94 7.73
N LEU A 68 14.57 25.88 7.61
CA LEU A 68 14.12 24.50 7.75
C LEU A 68 14.04 24.09 9.23
N LEU A 69 13.49 22.91 9.48
CA LEU A 69 13.46 22.29 10.80
C LEU A 69 14.28 21.00 10.78
N ASN A 70 15.04 20.75 11.84
CA ASN A 70 15.62 19.44 12.10
C ASN A 70 14.75 18.72 13.12
N ILE A 71 14.47 17.45 12.88
CA ILE A 71 13.68 16.59 13.76
C ILE A 71 14.51 15.35 14.04
N ALA A 72 14.95 15.17 15.29
CA ALA A 72 15.57 13.95 15.77
C ALA A 72 14.51 13.12 16.50
N ILE A 73 14.42 11.83 16.19
CA ILE A 73 13.50 10.88 16.82
C ILE A 73 14.34 9.73 17.35
N VAL A 74 14.24 9.45 18.64
CA VAL A 74 14.92 8.33 19.28
C VAL A 74 13.84 7.46 19.90
N ALA A 75 13.74 6.21 19.45
CA ALA A 75 12.63 5.33 19.84
C ALA A 75 13.10 3.87 19.96
N TYR A 76 12.24 3.01 20.52
CA TYR A 76 12.37 1.58 20.27
C TYR A 76 12.07 1.25 18.81
N ASP A 77 12.81 0.29 18.29
CA ASP A 77 12.66 -0.20 16.94
C ASP A 77 11.46 -1.16 16.85
N TYR A 78 10.57 -0.86 15.91
CA TYR A 78 9.40 -1.67 15.60
C TYR A 78 9.36 -1.96 14.10
N PHE A 79 8.86 -3.15 13.74
CA PHE A 79 8.56 -3.44 12.35
C PHE A 79 7.59 -2.39 11.79
N SER A 80 7.91 -1.81 10.63
CA SER A 80 7.18 -0.67 10.03
C SER A 80 7.29 0.69 10.76
N GLY A 81 8.09 0.82 11.83
CA GLY A 81 8.26 2.06 12.58
C GLY A 81 8.65 3.24 11.68
N PHE A 82 9.64 3.04 10.81
CA PHE A 82 10.06 4.04 9.82
C PHE A 82 8.91 4.53 8.93
N SER A 83 8.03 3.63 8.49
CA SER A 83 6.87 4.01 7.67
C SER A 83 5.88 4.87 8.46
N ILE A 84 5.59 4.52 9.71
CA ILE A 84 4.72 5.32 10.57
C ILE A 84 5.30 6.72 10.81
N ILE A 85 6.61 6.82 11.05
CA ILE A 85 7.30 8.10 11.23
C ILE A 85 7.19 8.97 9.97
N CYS A 86 7.51 8.43 8.78
CA CYS A 86 7.40 9.17 7.52
C CYS A 86 5.95 9.61 7.23
N GLY A 87 4.98 8.75 7.50
CA GLY A 87 3.56 9.07 7.34
C GLY A 87 3.10 10.16 8.29
N LEU A 88 3.53 10.10 9.56
CA LEU A 88 3.23 11.12 10.55
C LEU A 88 3.80 12.49 10.16
N LEU A 89 5.09 12.56 9.79
CA LEU A 89 5.72 13.79 9.30
C LEU A 89 4.92 14.40 8.14
N THR A 90 4.59 13.57 7.16
CA THR A 90 3.78 13.98 5.99
C THR A 90 2.41 14.52 6.42
N SER A 91 1.75 13.86 7.38
CA SER A 91 0.42 14.28 7.85
C SER A 91 0.40 15.63 8.58
N PHE A 92 1.53 16.06 9.13
CA PHE A 92 1.71 17.38 9.76
C PHE A 92 2.22 18.44 8.77
N GLY A 93 2.30 18.11 7.47
CA GLY A 93 2.74 19.02 6.41
C GLY A 93 4.24 19.28 6.40
N LEU A 94 5.02 18.34 6.94
CA LEU A 94 6.47 18.38 6.92
C LEU A 94 6.97 17.58 5.70
N ASP A 95 7.59 18.27 4.76
CA ASP A 95 8.20 17.65 3.59
C ASP A 95 9.68 17.32 3.87
N ILE A 96 10.04 16.06 3.71
CA ILE A 96 11.38 15.55 4.05
C ILE A 96 12.36 15.94 2.93
N GLN A 97 13.33 16.80 3.28
CA GLN A 97 14.37 17.25 2.36
C GLN A 97 15.58 16.33 2.37
N SER A 98 15.99 15.88 3.56
CA SER A 98 17.04 14.90 3.77
C SER A 98 16.84 14.17 5.10
N GLY A 99 17.51 13.05 5.29
CA GLY A 99 17.41 12.31 6.54
C GLY A 99 18.39 11.16 6.66
N TYR A 100 18.71 10.81 7.90
CA TYR A 100 19.60 9.71 8.25
C TYR A 100 18.95 8.87 9.34
N ILE A 101 18.78 7.59 9.06
CA ILE A 101 18.05 6.64 9.89
C ILE A 101 19.00 5.53 10.27
N PHE A 102 19.14 5.31 11.57
CA PHE A 102 20.07 4.33 12.12
C PHE A 102 19.36 3.43 13.11
N THR A 103 19.49 2.13 12.90
CA THR A 103 19.03 1.11 13.85
C THR A 103 20.21 0.53 14.61
N PHE A 104 20.06 0.38 15.92
CA PHE A 104 21.04 -0.30 16.76
C PHE A 104 21.22 -1.74 16.29
N SER A 105 22.47 -2.19 16.21
CA SER A 105 22.80 -3.58 15.91
C SER A 105 22.30 -4.53 17.01
N ASP A 106 22.14 -5.81 16.66
CA ASP A 106 21.91 -6.87 17.64
C ASP A 106 23.03 -6.91 18.67
N ARG A 107 22.69 -7.20 19.92
CA ARG A 107 23.72 -7.55 20.91
C ARG A 107 24.46 -8.76 20.37
N HIS A 108 25.80 -8.68 20.32
CA HIS A 108 26.60 -9.89 20.15
C HIS A 108 26.15 -10.87 21.24
N THR A 109 25.80 -12.10 20.86
CA THR A 109 25.42 -13.16 21.79
C THR A 109 26.59 -13.44 22.72
N ALA A 110 26.69 -12.69 23.81
CA ALA A 110 27.22 -13.20 25.06
C ALA A 110 26.09 -14.04 25.68
N GLU A 111 26.48 -15.20 26.19
CA GLU A 111 25.64 -16.26 26.73
C GLU A 111 24.47 -15.76 27.61
N PRO A 112 23.37 -16.53 27.70
CA PRO A 112 22.25 -16.17 28.57
C PRO A 112 22.72 -16.15 30.03
N VAL A 113 23.01 -14.96 30.55
CA VAL A 113 23.24 -14.76 31.99
C VAL A 113 21.89 -15.02 32.68
N GLN A 114 21.79 -16.19 33.32
CA GLN A 114 20.75 -16.48 34.29
C GLN A 114 21.02 -15.64 35.56
N GLU A 115 20.53 -14.41 35.57
CA GLU A 115 20.34 -13.68 36.82
C GLU A 115 18.83 -13.63 37.13
N ALA A 116 18.44 -14.45 38.10
CA ALA A 116 17.11 -14.44 38.68
C ALA A 116 16.91 -13.16 39.49
N GLY A 117 15.85 -12.38 39.17
CA GLY A 117 15.31 -11.39 40.10
C GLY A 117 15.10 -9.96 39.61
N SER A 118 15.18 -9.66 38.31
CA SER A 118 14.77 -8.33 37.79
C SER A 118 13.83 -8.46 36.58
N PRO A 119 12.80 -7.60 36.44
CA PRO A 119 11.78 -7.77 35.41
C PRO A 119 12.39 -7.76 34.01
N VAL A 120 12.25 -8.89 33.31
CA VAL A 120 12.98 -9.28 32.09
C VAL A 120 12.50 -8.56 30.81
N LEU A 121 11.60 -7.57 30.88
CA LEU A 121 10.94 -7.02 29.68
C LEU A 121 11.66 -5.83 28.99
N THR A 122 12.61 -5.15 29.65
CA THR A 122 13.30 -3.96 29.08
C THR A 122 14.60 -4.26 28.33
N LYS A 123 15.26 -5.40 28.61
CA LYS A 123 16.68 -5.58 28.27
C LYS A 123 16.99 -5.92 26.80
N ASN A 124 16.02 -6.07 25.90
CA ASN A 124 16.27 -6.67 24.57
C ASN A 124 15.70 -5.94 23.34
N ARG A 125 15.10 -4.75 23.50
CA ARG A 125 14.56 -4.02 22.34
C ARG A 125 15.69 -3.25 21.62
N LYS A 126 15.73 -3.33 20.28
CA LYS A 126 16.58 -2.43 19.47
C LYS A 126 16.04 -1.02 19.60
N LYS A 127 16.93 -0.03 19.44
CA LYS A 127 16.57 1.39 19.39
C LYS A 127 16.89 1.93 18.00
N ILE A 128 16.20 2.99 17.60
CA ILE A 128 16.49 3.75 16.39
C ILE A 128 16.88 5.19 16.75
N VAL A 129 17.64 5.80 15.87
CA VAL A 129 17.91 7.23 15.85
C VAL A 129 17.66 7.72 14.43
N ASP A 130 16.53 8.39 14.26
CA ASP A 130 16.05 8.89 12.98
C ASP A 130 16.13 10.40 12.99
N TRP A 131 16.98 10.95 12.13
CA TRP A 131 17.16 12.38 11.99
C TRP A 131 16.64 12.82 10.63
N PHE A 132 15.81 13.86 10.60
CA PHE A 132 15.23 14.41 9.39
C PHE A 132 15.47 15.92 9.35
N ARG A 133 15.78 16.41 8.15
CA ARG A 133 15.63 17.83 7.81
C ARG A 133 14.39 18.01 6.97
N VAL A 134 13.48 18.85 7.42
CA VAL A 134 12.16 19.03 6.83
C VAL A 134 11.87 20.49 6.54
N SER A 135 11.10 20.73 5.47
CA SER A 135 10.50 22.03 5.18
C SER A 135 9.02 22.00 5.51
N LEU A 136 8.50 23.11 6.01
CA LEU A 136 7.06 23.26 6.21
C LEU A 136 6.37 23.61 4.89
N LEU A 137 5.34 22.85 4.53
CA LEU A 137 4.57 23.13 3.33
C LEU A 137 3.74 24.41 3.47
N LYS A 138 3.48 25.07 2.33
CA LYS A 138 2.77 26.36 2.30
C LYS A 138 1.36 26.22 2.92
N GLY A 139 1.04 27.10 3.86
CA GLY A 139 -0.24 27.10 4.57
C GLY A 139 -0.25 26.30 5.88
N PHE A 140 0.80 25.52 6.16
CA PHE A 140 0.95 24.81 7.43
C PHE A 140 1.65 25.69 8.47
N LYS A 141 1.34 25.43 9.75
CA LYS A 141 2.03 26.00 10.90
C LYS A 141 2.50 24.85 11.78
N PHE A 142 3.77 24.88 12.20
CA PHE A 142 4.36 23.87 13.06
C PHE A 142 4.99 24.50 14.31
N GLY A 143 4.17 25.30 15.01
CA GLY A 143 4.54 25.92 16.29
C GLY A 143 4.36 24.97 17.47
N GLN A 144 4.71 25.41 18.67
CA GLN A 144 4.84 24.56 19.87
C GLN A 144 3.62 23.66 20.15
N ASN A 145 2.39 24.17 20.05
CA ASN A 145 1.19 23.35 20.30
C ASN A 145 1.09 22.18 19.29
N ILE A 146 1.36 22.44 18.01
CA ILE A 146 1.34 21.42 16.96
C ILE A 146 2.52 20.44 17.13
N GLN A 147 3.68 20.91 17.61
CA GLN A 147 4.82 20.05 17.93
C GLN A 147 4.49 19.09 19.08
N ASN A 148 3.82 19.57 20.14
CA ASN A 148 3.36 18.72 21.24
C ASN A 148 2.31 17.69 20.76
N GLN A 149 1.42 18.09 19.85
CA GLN A 149 0.47 17.15 19.22
C GLN A 149 1.20 16.08 18.39
N PHE A 150 2.23 16.47 17.62
CA PHE A 150 3.06 15.54 16.86
C PHE A 150 3.74 14.51 17.77
N GLN A 151 4.36 14.95 18.88
CA GLN A 151 5.00 14.06 19.85
C GLN A 151 3.99 13.08 20.49
N ASN A 152 2.83 13.58 20.93
CA ASN A 152 1.78 12.76 21.51
C ASN A 152 1.25 11.72 20.52
N GLU A 153 1.08 12.11 19.25
CA GLU A 153 0.62 11.20 18.21
C GLU A 153 1.67 10.14 17.86
N LEU A 154 2.95 10.54 17.80
CA LEU A 154 4.07 9.62 17.58
C LEU A 154 4.13 8.55 18.68
N GLN A 155 4.03 8.95 19.94
CA GLN A 155 3.98 8.03 21.08
C GLN A 155 2.81 7.05 20.98
N LYS A 156 1.59 7.53 20.68
CA LYS A 156 0.41 6.65 20.50
C LYS A 156 0.59 5.63 19.39
N LEU A 157 1.11 6.06 18.24
CA LEU A 157 1.30 5.18 17.09
C LEU A 157 2.36 4.11 17.38
N LEU A 158 3.45 4.44 18.07
CA LEU A 158 4.43 3.45 18.49
C LEU A 158 3.91 2.51 19.58
N GLN A 159 3.01 2.98 20.46
CA GLN A 159 2.30 2.10 21.41
C GLN A 159 1.41 1.09 20.67
N GLN A 160 0.72 1.51 19.60
CA GLN A 160 -0.03 0.58 18.75
C GLN A 160 0.88 -0.45 18.09
N LEU A 161 2.06 -0.03 17.60
CA LEU A 161 3.05 -0.98 17.05
C LEU A 161 3.54 -1.98 18.11
N ASP A 162 3.81 -1.52 19.33
CA ASP A 162 4.21 -2.40 20.44
C ASP A 162 3.13 -3.42 20.81
N GLN A 163 1.86 -3.03 20.67
CA GLN A 163 0.69 -3.90 20.87
C GLN A 163 0.34 -4.77 19.65
N ASN A 164 1.19 -4.78 18.61
CA ASN A 164 0.97 -5.47 17.33
C ASN A 164 -0.27 -5.00 16.54
N GLN A 165 -0.78 -3.80 16.80
CA GLN A 165 -1.90 -3.16 16.10
C GLN A 165 -1.43 -2.38 14.87
N LEU A 166 -0.64 -3.05 14.03
CA LEU A 166 0.01 -2.44 12.87
C LEU A 166 -1.00 -2.05 11.78
N PHE A 167 -2.13 -2.73 11.67
CA PHE A 167 -3.16 -2.41 10.67
C PHE A 167 -3.88 -1.11 11.04
N GLU A 168 -4.25 -0.95 12.31
CA GLU A 168 -4.94 0.21 12.87
C GLU A 168 -4.06 1.46 12.78
N ALA A 169 -2.78 1.35 13.18
CA ALA A 169 -1.83 2.46 13.10
C ALA A 169 -1.66 2.97 11.65
N ARG A 170 -1.58 2.06 10.68
CA ARG A 170 -1.48 2.41 9.26
C ARG A 170 -2.76 3.00 8.70
N ALA A 171 -3.93 2.47 9.05
CA ALA A 171 -5.21 3.02 8.65
C ALA A 171 -5.37 4.46 9.17
N HIS A 172 -4.97 4.71 10.42
CA HIS A 172 -4.96 6.04 11.01
C HIS A 172 -4.05 7.01 10.25
N ILE A 173 -2.80 6.63 9.99
CA ILE A 173 -1.84 7.46 9.24
C ILE A 173 -2.31 7.71 7.81
N ASN A 174 -2.80 6.67 7.10
CA ASN A 174 -3.29 6.80 5.73
C ASN A 174 -4.34 7.90 5.62
N ARG A 175 -5.32 7.91 6.52
CA ARG A 175 -6.38 8.93 6.53
C ARG A 175 -5.82 10.35 6.65
N ARG A 176 -4.86 10.57 7.56
CA ARG A 176 -4.29 11.91 7.80
C ARG A 176 -3.34 12.37 6.69
N VAL A 177 -2.51 11.46 6.16
CA VAL A 177 -1.65 11.74 5.00
C VAL A 177 -2.49 12.20 3.80
N VAL A 178 -3.70 11.67 3.67
CA VAL A 178 -4.59 11.94 2.54
C VAL A 178 -5.35 13.24 2.67
N GLU A 179 -5.85 13.55 3.87
CA GLU A 179 -6.40 14.87 4.20
C GLU A 179 -5.38 15.96 3.83
N HIS A 180 -4.09 15.69 4.07
CA HIS A 180 -2.99 16.54 3.68
C HIS A 180 -2.76 16.61 2.16
N LEU A 181 -2.59 15.47 1.48
CA LEU A 181 -2.35 15.41 0.03
C LEU A 181 -3.48 16.06 -0.80
N SER A 182 -4.72 15.96 -0.32
CA SER A 182 -5.90 16.58 -0.96
C SER A 182 -5.86 18.11 -0.91
N ALA A 183 -5.17 18.70 0.08
CA ALA A 183 -5.03 20.14 0.21
C ALA A 183 -3.95 20.72 -0.73
N THR A 184 -2.97 19.91 -1.12
CA THR A 184 -1.79 20.39 -1.86
C THR A 184 -2.01 20.52 -3.37
N LYS A 185 -3.13 20.00 -3.95
CA LYS A 185 -3.56 19.96 -5.38
C LYS A 185 -2.58 20.50 -6.44
N GLU A 186 -1.31 20.14 -6.41
CA GLU A 186 -0.39 20.50 -7.47
C GLU A 186 -0.73 19.58 -8.64
N ALA A 187 -1.24 20.19 -9.71
CA ALA A 187 -1.60 19.47 -10.92
C ALA A 187 -0.36 18.73 -11.44
N PHE A 188 -0.44 17.40 -11.51
CA PHE A 188 0.61 16.59 -12.10
C PHE A 188 0.88 17.08 -13.53
N SER A 189 2.10 17.56 -13.78
CA SER A 189 2.59 18.10 -15.08
C SER A 189 2.57 17.12 -16.27
N GLY A 190 1.96 15.95 -16.12
CA GLY A 190 1.75 14.95 -17.17
C GLY A 190 2.96 14.05 -17.46
N HIS A 191 4.14 14.36 -16.93
CA HIS A 191 5.38 13.61 -17.22
C HIS A 191 5.72 12.64 -16.08
N MET A 192 5.68 11.32 -16.35
CA MET A 192 6.23 10.32 -15.45
C MET A 192 7.75 10.29 -15.61
N TYR A 193 8.48 10.71 -14.60
CA TYR A 193 9.95 10.67 -14.62
C TYR A 193 10.45 9.24 -14.41
N PRO A 194 11.57 8.86 -15.05
CA PRO A 194 12.14 7.55 -14.87
C PRO A 194 12.61 7.37 -13.42
N VAL A 195 12.18 6.26 -12.81
CA VAL A 195 12.63 5.82 -11.48
C VAL A 195 13.75 4.82 -11.70
N LYS A 196 14.97 5.16 -11.28
CA LYS A 196 16.10 4.23 -11.33
C LYS A 196 16.25 3.57 -9.98
N VAL A 197 16.18 2.24 -9.97
CA VAL A 197 16.39 1.42 -8.77
C VAL A 197 17.54 0.47 -9.05
N LYS A 198 18.55 0.50 -8.19
CA LYS A 198 19.72 -0.39 -8.23
C LYS A 198 19.85 -1.13 -6.90
N PHE A 199 20.45 -2.31 -6.95
CA PHE A 199 20.79 -3.07 -5.75
C PHE A 199 22.28 -3.41 -5.77
N ASP A 200 22.95 -3.24 -4.64
CA ASP A 200 24.32 -3.68 -4.44
C ASP A 200 24.46 -4.47 -3.13
N ASN A 201 24.63 -5.78 -3.27
CA ASN A 201 24.84 -6.69 -2.14
C ASN A 201 26.30 -6.73 -1.64
N ARG A 202 27.21 -5.95 -2.24
CA ARG A 202 28.64 -5.86 -1.88
C ARG A 202 28.93 -4.70 -0.94
N LEU A 203 28.16 -3.62 -1.02
CA LEU A 203 28.37 -2.39 -0.22
C LEU A 203 28.19 -2.60 1.29
N SER A 204 27.34 -3.54 1.70
CA SER A 204 27.21 -3.95 3.10
C SER A 204 27.50 -5.43 3.23
N LYS A 205 28.13 -5.87 4.32
CA LYS A 205 28.31 -7.31 4.62
C LYS A 205 27.01 -7.98 5.07
N LYS A 206 26.12 -7.25 5.75
CA LYS A 206 24.90 -7.77 6.38
C LYS A 206 23.63 -7.50 5.56
N TRP A 207 23.52 -6.35 4.91
CA TRP A 207 22.26 -5.89 4.30
C TRP A 207 22.33 -5.79 2.79
N THR A 208 21.17 -5.87 2.14
CA THR A 208 21.04 -5.50 0.72
C THR A 208 20.91 -4.00 0.62
N VAL A 209 21.81 -3.35 -0.12
CA VAL A 209 21.72 -1.90 -0.34
C VAL A 209 20.91 -1.64 -1.59
N MET A 210 19.87 -0.82 -1.47
CA MET A 210 19.02 -0.39 -2.56
C MET A 210 19.18 1.11 -2.76
N GLU A 211 19.44 1.53 -3.99
CA GLU A 211 19.55 2.94 -4.37
C GLU A 211 18.37 3.34 -5.25
N ILE A 212 17.68 4.41 -4.89
CA ILE A 212 16.56 4.97 -5.64
C ILE A 212 16.93 6.38 -6.09
N VAL A 213 16.94 6.62 -7.40
CA VAL A 213 17.05 7.97 -7.97
C VAL A 213 15.73 8.32 -8.64
N SER A 214 15.06 9.36 -8.15
CA SER A 214 13.76 9.79 -8.67
C SER A 214 13.49 11.28 -8.41
N LYS A 215 12.47 11.86 -9.06
CA LYS A 215 11.99 13.20 -8.70
C LYS A 215 11.24 13.15 -7.36
N ASN A 216 11.31 14.20 -6.54
CA ASN A 216 10.54 14.25 -5.30
C ASN A 216 9.03 14.20 -5.59
N THR A 217 8.32 13.39 -4.81
CA THR A 217 6.87 13.24 -4.89
C THR A 217 6.34 13.22 -3.47
N PRO A 218 5.28 13.98 -3.16
CA PRO A 218 4.67 13.98 -1.84
C PRO A 218 4.31 12.56 -1.37
N ALA A 219 4.46 12.32 -0.06
CA ALA A 219 4.20 11.03 0.59
C ALA A 219 4.95 9.80 0.04
N PHE A 220 5.94 9.98 -0.85
CA PHE A 220 6.63 8.84 -1.46
C PHE A 220 7.32 7.97 -0.42
N LEU A 221 8.09 8.56 0.51
CA LEU A 221 8.82 7.79 1.52
C LEU A 221 7.87 6.97 2.40
N TYR A 222 6.72 7.53 2.75
CA TYR A 222 5.66 6.82 3.46
C TYR A 222 5.11 5.64 2.63
N ALA A 223 4.58 5.92 1.43
CA ALA A 223 4.00 4.90 0.56
C ALA A 223 5.00 3.78 0.26
N PHE A 224 6.26 4.16 0.00
CA PHE A 224 7.35 3.27 -0.32
C PHE A 224 7.73 2.36 0.86
N SER A 225 8.00 2.94 2.02
CA SER A 225 8.35 2.18 3.22
C SER A 225 7.20 1.28 3.67
N ASN A 226 5.95 1.72 3.56
CA ASN A 226 4.78 0.87 3.82
C ASN A 226 4.71 -0.32 2.86
N ALA A 227 4.94 -0.09 1.56
CA ALA A 227 4.96 -1.16 0.56
C ALA A 227 6.09 -2.18 0.81
N LEU A 228 7.24 -1.75 1.35
CA LEU A 228 8.30 -2.66 1.80
C LEU A 228 7.85 -3.50 3.00
N SER A 229 7.27 -2.86 4.01
CA SER A 229 6.77 -3.55 5.20
C SER A 229 5.72 -4.61 4.87
N LEU A 230 4.80 -4.33 3.94
CA LEU A 230 3.81 -5.30 3.48
C LEU A 230 4.42 -6.52 2.79
N GLN A 231 5.64 -6.39 2.25
CA GLN A 231 6.39 -7.50 1.67
C GLN A 231 7.26 -8.24 2.69
N GLY A 232 7.16 -7.88 3.97
CA GLY A 232 8.02 -8.44 5.02
C GLY A 232 9.48 -7.98 4.88
N VAL A 233 9.73 -6.86 4.22
CA VAL A 233 11.08 -6.29 4.08
C VAL A 233 11.34 -5.33 5.22
N TYR A 234 12.40 -5.61 5.95
CA TYR A 234 12.83 -4.81 7.08
C TYR A 234 13.90 -3.79 6.66
N ILE A 235 13.81 -2.56 7.20
CA ILE A 235 14.69 -1.43 6.89
C ILE A 235 15.61 -1.19 8.09
N TYR A 236 16.94 -1.28 7.90
CA TYR A 236 17.93 -1.05 8.96
C TYR A 236 18.48 0.37 9.00
N LYS A 237 18.69 0.92 7.81
CA LYS A 237 19.39 2.19 7.64
C LYS A 237 18.90 2.86 6.38
N VAL A 238 18.69 4.16 6.45
CA VAL A 238 18.24 4.96 5.33
C VAL A 238 19.05 6.24 5.28
N ARG A 239 19.42 6.63 4.07
CA ARG A 239 20.06 7.90 3.76
C ARG A 239 19.25 8.56 2.64
N ILE A 240 18.61 9.68 2.97
CA ILE A 240 17.79 10.47 2.05
C ILE A 240 18.57 11.73 1.72
N GLU A 241 18.90 11.91 0.45
CA GLU A 241 19.59 13.09 -0.04
C GLU A 241 18.84 13.69 -1.21
N SER A 242 18.50 14.98 -1.16
CA SER A 242 17.92 15.71 -2.28
C SER A 242 18.98 16.58 -2.95
N LEU A 243 19.28 16.30 -4.23
CA LEU A 243 20.11 17.14 -5.08
C LEU A 243 19.21 17.92 -6.05
N GLY A 244 18.82 19.13 -5.66
CA GLY A 244 17.86 19.96 -6.40
C GLY A 244 16.48 19.30 -6.45
N LYS A 245 15.97 18.99 -7.65
CA LYS A 245 14.64 18.34 -7.83
C LYS A 245 14.68 16.80 -7.83
N LYS A 246 15.85 16.18 -7.60
CA LYS A 246 16.02 14.72 -7.61
C LYS A 246 16.40 14.23 -6.22
N ALA A 247 15.62 13.30 -5.68
CA ALA A 247 15.99 12.47 -4.54
C ALA A 247 16.95 11.37 -4.97
N HIS A 248 17.92 11.13 -4.11
CA HIS A 248 18.82 10.00 -4.10
C HIS A 248 18.73 9.34 -2.73
N ASP A 249 18.02 8.21 -2.68
CA ASP A 249 17.76 7.49 -1.43
C ASP A 249 18.56 6.19 -1.43
N GLN A 250 19.37 5.97 -0.39
CA GLN A 250 20.04 4.69 -0.14
C GLN A 250 19.38 4.00 1.05
N ILE A 251 18.92 2.78 0.85
CA ILE A 251 18.09 2.04 1.81
C ILE A 251 18.69 0.67 2.01
N TYR A 252 19.04 0.35 3.26
CA TYR A 252 19.62 -0.91 3.66
C TYR A 252 18.51 -1.83 4.16
N VAL A 253 18.24 -2.87 3.39
CA VAL A 253 17.09 -3.75 3.60
C VAL A 253 17.47 -5.21 3.78
N SER A 254 16.55 -5.97 4.39
CA SER A 254 16.64 -7.42 4.55
C SER A 254 15.25 -8.06 4.42
N ASP A 255 15.22 -9.39 4.31
CA ASP A 255 13.96 -10.14 4.44
C ASP A 255 13.48 -10.21 5.91
N SER A 256 12.33 -10.84 6.13
CA SER A 256 11.73 -11.00 7.47
C SER A 256 12.58 -11.83 8.44
N HIS A 257 13.60 -12.55 7.95
CA HIS A 257 14.54 -13.33 8.73
C HIS A 257 15.88 -12.59 8.90
N GLN A 258 15.91 -11.28 8.61
CA GLN A 258 17.10 -10.43 8.71
C GLN A 258 18.26 -10.90 7.82
N LYS A 259 17.95 -11.52 6.67
CA LYS A 259 18.94 -11.96 5.68
C LYS A 259 18.93 -11.08 4.44
N LYS A 260 20.07 -11.03 3.75
CA LYS A 260 20.17 -10.35 2.45
C LYS A 260 19.22 -10.94 1.42
N LEU A 261 18.61 -10.05 0.65
CA LEU A 261 17.84 -10.37 -0.53
C LEU A 261 18.81 -10.69 -1.67
N ARG A 262 19.07 -11.99 -1.89
CA ARG A 262 20.03 -12.46 -2.92
C ARG A 262 19.35 -13.00 -4.17
N ARG A 263 18.13 -13.51 -4.04
CA ARG A 263 17.42 -14.13 -5.17
C ARG A 263 17.01 -13.03 -6.15
N LYS A 264 17.37 -13.19 -7.43
CA LYS A 264 17.01 -12.26 -8.51
C LYS A 264 15.50 -11.95 -8.53
N LYS A 265 14.66 -12.95 -8.28
CA LYS A 265 13.19 -12.80 -8.22
C LYS A 265 12.74 -11.81 -7.13
N ASP A 266 13.38 -11.81 -5.97
CA ASP A 266 13.01 -10.92 -4.86
C ASP A 266 13.46 -9.49 -5.13
N LEU A 267 14.66 -9.31 -5.69
CA LEU A 267 15.16 -8.01 -6.12
C LEU A 267 14.29 -7.40 -7.24
N GLU A 268 13.88 -8.20 -8.22
CA GLU A 268 12.94 -7.74 -9.26
C GLU A 268 11.57 -7.40 -8.66
N ARG A 269 11.03 -8.18 -7.72
CA ARG A 269 9.78 -7.84 -7.01
C ARG A 269 9.87 -6.50 -6.29
N LEU A 270 10.93 -6.29 -5.54
CA LEU A 270 11.18 -5.02 -4.83
C LEU A 270 11.32 -3.85 -5.79
N LYS A 271 12.05 -4.04 -6.89
CA LYS A 271 12.16 -3.06 -7.97
C LYS A 271 10.80 -2.70 -8.55
N MET A 272 9.98 -3.70 -8.86
CA MET A 272 8.66 -3.51 -9.42
C MET A 272 7.76 -2.74 -8.46
N ALA A 273 7.72 -3.14 -7.18
CA ALA A 273 6.96 -2.44 -6.15
C ALA A 273 7.42 -0.98 -6.00
N THR A 274 8.72 -0.75 -5.91
CA THR A 274 9.29 0.61 -5.81
C THR A 274 8.83 1.49 -6.97
N VAL A 275 8.95 0.99 -8.21
CA VAL A 275 8.58 1.76 -9.41
C VAL A 275 7.08 2.01 -9.44
N LEU A 276 6.27 0.99 -9.15
CA LEU A 276 4.80 1.09 -9.15
C LEU A 276 4.31 2.06 -8.08
N THR A 277 4.78 1.95 -6.84
CA THR A 277 4.45 2.87 -5.75
C THR A 277 4.86 4.29 -6.08
N LYS A 278 6.09 4.51 -6.57
CA LYS A 278 6.55 5.85 -6.97
C LYS A 278 5.71 6.45 -8.10
N GLN A 279 5.31 5.65 -9.08
CA GLN A 279 4.48 6.15 -10.18
C GLN A 279 3.04 6.41 -9.72
N PHE A 280 2.48 5.54 -8.90
CA PHE A 280 1.12 5.66 -8.39
C PHE A 280 0.93 6.86 -7.46
N THR A 281 1.92 7.20 -6.63
CA THR A 281 1.83 8.36 -5.72
C THR A 281 1.63 9.69 -6.46
N HIS A 282 1.95 9.78 -7.75
CA HIS A 282 1.66 10.96 -8.57
C HIS A 282 0.17 11.11 -8.91
N PHE A 283 -0.58 10.01 -8.92
CA PHE A 283 -2.02 10.01 -9.25
C PHE A 283 -2.90 10.05 -8.00
N LEU A 284 -2.33 9.81 -6.81
CA LEU A 284 -3.05 9.87 -5.55
C LEU A 284 -3.75 11.22 -5.33
N ALA A 285 -3.10 12.34 -5.62
CA ALA A 285 -3.69 13.67 -5.46
C ALA A 285 -4.94 13.90 -6.35
N SER A 286 -5.13 13.09 -7.39
CA SER A 286 -6.30 13.14 -8.28
C SER A 286 -7.37 12.08 -7.97
N ALA A 287 -7.10 11.18 -7.01
CA ALA A 287 -8.08 10.19 -6.58
C ALA A 287 -9.23 10.87 -5.80
N PRO A 288 -10.49 10.42 -5.96
CA PRO A 288 -11.61 10.95 -5.18
C PRO A 288 -11.48 10.73 -3.67
N ASP A 289 -10.95 9.57 -3.27
CA ASP A 289 -10.49 9.24 -1.92
C ASP A 289 -9.06 8.71 -2.01
N PRO A 290 -8.03 9.55 -1.83
CA PRO A 290 -6.65 9.10 -1.91
C PRO A 290 -6.26 8.09 -0.82
N ALA A 291 -7.01 7.98 0.29
CA ALA A 291 -6.73 7.06 1.40
C ALA A 291 -7.12 5.65 1.02
N LYS A 292 -8.34 5.49 0.47
CA LYS A 292 -8.72 4.24 -0.16
C LYS A 292 -7.82 3.92 -1.35
N GLY A 293 -7.46 4.95 -2.12
CA GLY A 293 -6.49 4.88 -3.23
C GLY A 293 -5.19 4.19 -2.85
N ILE A 294 -4.46 4.71 -1.86
CA ILE A 294 -3.18 4.15 -1.42
C ILE A 294 -3.35 2.79 -0.75
N GLN A 295 -4.36 2.62 0.10
CA GLN A 295 -4.63 1.36 0.79
C GLN A 295 -4.88 0.20 -0.17
N TYR A 296 -5.78 0.39 -1.15
CA TYR A 296 -6.09 -0.65 -2.13
C TYR A 296 -4.95 -0.88 -3.12
N PHE A 297 -4.20 0.17 -3.47
CA PHE A 297 -2.99 -0.01 -4.27
C PHE A 297 -1.92 -0.81 -3.55
N ASP A 298 -1.72 -0.60 -2.25
CA ASP A 298 -0.78 -1.38 -1.45
C ASP A 298 -1.18 -2.86 -1.41
N GLN A 299 -2.47 -3.15 -1.20
CA GLN A 299 -3.00 -4.51 -1.30
C GLN A 299 -2.87 -5.11 -2.72
N LEU A 300 -3.03 -4.29 -3.76
CA LEU A 300 -2.82 -4.68 -5.15
C LEU A 300 -1.39 -5.13 -5.36
N VAL A 301 -0.42 -4.30 -4.98
CA VAL A 301 1.01 -4.59 -5.09
C VAL A 301 1.33 -5.87 -4.32
N GLU A 302 0.85 -6.03 -3.09
CA GLU A 302 1.04 -7.23 -2.30
C GLU A 302 0.54 -8.50 -3.02
N LYS A 303 -0.71 -8.49 -3.52
CA LYS A 303 -1.29 -9.65 -4.23
C LYS A 303 -0.55 -9.97 -5.54
N VAL A 304 -0.18 -8.94 -6.30
CA VAL A 304 0.59 -9.07 -7.54
C VAL A 304 1.96 -9.72 -7.24
N MET A 305 2.64 -9.28 -6.19
CA MET A 305 3.95 -9.84 -5.83
C MET A 305 3.87 -11.28 -5.30
N LYS A 306 2.83 -11.62 -4.52
CA LYS A 306 2.58 -12.99 -4.02
C LYS A 306 2.33 -13.99 -5.14
N LYS A 307 1.39 -13.70 -6.07
CA LYS A 307 1.02 -14.61 -7.16
C LYS A 307 2.12 -14.79 -8.23
N GLY A 308 3.10 -13.88 -8.28
CA GLY A 308 4.12 -13.87 -9.31
C GLY A 308 3.61 -13.15 -10.56
N VAL A 309 4.42 -12.23 -11.07
CA VAL A 309 3.98 -11.29 -12.10
C VAL A 309 4.48 -11.75 -13.47
N SER A 310 3.57 -11.94 -14.41
CA SER A 310 3.93 -11.99 -15.83
C SER A 310 4.40 -10.60 -16.29
N SER A 311 5.40 -10.52 -17.17
CA SER A 311 5.88 -9.26 -17.75
C SER A 311 4.75 -8.40 -18.36
N SER A 312 3.67 -9.05 -18.80
CA SER A 312 2.45 -8.40 -19.34
C SER A 312 1.68 -7.58 -18.28
N ILE A 313 1.56 -8.07 -17.04
CA ILE A 313 0.87 -7.36 -15.95
C ILE A 313 1.69 -6.13 -15.54
N PHE A 314 3.00 -6.29 -15.39
CA PHE A 314 3.86 -5.20 -14.98
C PHE A 314 3.93 -4.06 -16.02
N SER A 315 4.08 -4.41 -17.30
CA SER A 315 4.01 -3.43 -18.40
C SER A 315 2.64 -2.75 -18.51
N PHE A 316 1.58 -3.42 -18.07
CA PHE A 316 0.26 -2.82 -17.96
C PHE A 316 0.16 -1.82 -16.79
N LEU A 317 0.61 -2.20 -15.59
CA LEU A 317 0.56 -1.35 -14.40
C LEU A 317 1.49 -0.14 -14.49
N LYS A 318 2.54 -0.18 -15.31
CA LYS A 318 3.43 0.97 -15.55
C LYS A 318 2.83 2.07 -16.43
N ARG A 319 1.69 1.83 -17.08
CA ARG A 319 1.08 2.82 -17.97
C ARG A 319 0.42 3.93 -17.17
N ARG A 320 0.61 5.17 -17.65
CA ARG A 320 0.02 6.37 -17.03
C ARG A 320 -1.50 6.26 -16.95
N GLU A 321 -2.13 5.84 -18.04
CA GLU A 321 -3.58 5.73 -18.14
C GLU A 321 -4.13 4.69 -17.18
N THR A 322 -3.37 3.62 -16.95
CA THR A 322 -3.72 2.57 -15.98
C THR A 322 -3.62 3.10 -14.56
N LEU A 323 -2.54 3.77 -14.18
CA LEU A 323 -2.36 4.26 -12.81
C LEU A 323 -3.36 5.37 -12.45
N ASP A 324 -3.65 6.28 -13.38
CA ASP A 324 -4.73 7.28 -13.22
C ASP A 324 -6.09 6.60 -13.06
N LEU A 325 -6.40 5.59 -13.89
CA LEU A 325 -7.64 4.82 -13.77
C LEU A 325 -7.73 4.10 -12.42
N LEU A 326 -6.66 3.43 -11.99
CA LEU A 326 -6.62 2.73 -10.70
C LEU A 326 -6.74 3.70 -9.53
N ALA A 327 -6.12 4.88 -9.59
CA ALA A 327 -6.23 5.89 -8.53
C ALA A 327 -7.68 6.38 -8.39
N ARG A 328 -8.35 6.66 -9.51
CA ARG A 328 -9.77 7.03 -9.51
C ARG A 328 -10.64 5.88 -9.00
N PHE A 329 -10.41 4.68 -9.50
CA PHE A 329 -11.19 3.48 -9.17
C PHE A 329 -11.06 3.08 -7.69
N PHE A 330 -9.85 3.00 -7.17
CA PHE A 330 -9.61 2.70 -5.75
C PHE A 330 -10.12 3.82 -4.85
N GLY A 331 -10.12 5.06 -5.33
CA GLY A 331 -10.66 6.19 -4.59
C GLY A 331 -12.19 6.31 -4.63
N THR A 332 -12.94 5.53 -5.42
CA THR A 332 -14.39 5.70 -5.54
C THR A 332 -15.21 4.64 -4.82
N SER A 333 -14.82 3.36 -4.84
CA SER A 333 -15.68 2.28 -4.32
C SER A 333 -14.91 1.12 -3.69
N GLU A 334 -15.25 0.83 -2.43
CA GLU A 334 -14.82 -0.37 -1.72
C GLU A 334 -15.43 -1.64 -2.33
N PHE A 335 -16.71 -1.59 -2.69
CA PHE A 335 -17.40 -2.72 -3.31
C PHE A 335 -16.71 -3.15 -4.61
N LEU A 336 -16.31 -2.20 -5.45
CA LEU A 336 -15.59 -2.55 -6.68
C LEU A 336 -14.18 -3.03 -6.43
N TRP A 337 -13.51 -2.55 -5.37
CA TRP A 337 -12.24 -3.13 -4.98
C TRP A 337 -12.40 -4.61 -4.61
N GLU A 338 -13.41 -4.96 -3.83
CA GLU A 338 -13.68 -6.36 -3.48
C GLU A 338 -14.01 -7.21 -4.72
N ASP A 339 -14.85 -6.71 -5.64
CA ASP A 339 -15.13 -7.39 -6.90
C ASP A 339 -13.88 -7.51 -7.79
N PHE A 340 -13.08 -6.45 -7.89
CA PHE A 340 -11.78 -6.46 -8.56
C PHE A 340 -10.87 -7.56 -7.99
N LEU A 341 -10.84 -7.70 -6.67
CA LEU A 341 -10.03 -8.72 -6.00
C LEU A 341 -10.55 -10.14 -6.19
N ARG A 342 -11.87 -10.31 -6.28
CA ARG A 342 -12.51 -11.59 -6.64
C ARG A 342 -12.12 -11.98 -8.06
N MET A 343 -12.04 -11.02 -8.97
CA MET A 343 -11.56 -11.26 -10.31
C MET A 343 -10.06 -11.62 -10.31
N GLN A 344 -9.70 -12.67 -11.04
CA GLN A 344 -8.29 -12.98 -11.26
C GLN A 344 -7.63 -11.83 -12.04
N PHE A 345 -6.44 -11.39 -11.63
CA PHE A 345 -5.69 -10.31 -12.27
C PHE A 345 -5.54 -10.45 -13.80
N GLU A 346 -5.38 -11.68 -14.28
CA GLU A 346 -5.29 -11.98 -15.70
C GLU A 346 -6.60 -11.65 -16.44
N ASN A 347 -7.74 -11.81 -15.77
CA ASN A 347 -9.06 -11.47 -16.30
C ASN A 347 -9.34 -9.97 -16.25
N LEU A 348 -8.68 -9.23 -15.34
CA LEU A 348 -8.79 -7.78 -15.23
C LEU A 348 -8.02 -7.05 -16.34
N LEU A 349 -6.89 -7.58 -16.78
CA LEU A 349 -6.04 -6.94 -17.79
C LEU A 349 -6.78 -6.62 -19.10
N PRO A 350 -7.53 -7.54 -19.74
CA PRO A 350 -8.29 -7.24 -20.94
C PRO A 350 -9.31 -6.12 -20.71
N ILE A 351 -10.01 -6.16 -19.57
CA ILE A 351 -11.05 -5.17 -19.24
C ILE A 351 -10.43 -3.80 -19.13
N LEU A 352 -9.36 -3.64 -18.34
CA LEU A 352 -8.71 -2.35 -18.15
C LEU A 352 -8.02 -1.83 -19.42
N LYS A 353 -7.43 -2.72 -20.24
CA LYS A 353 -6.81 -2.35 -21.54
C LYS A 353 -7.84 -1.79 -22.53
N ASN A 354 -9.02 -2.40 -22.60
CA ASN A 354 -10.02 -2.09 -23.62
C ASN A 354 -11.15 -1.21 -23.11
N PHE A 355 -11.17 -0.90 -21.82
CA PHE A 355 -12.25 -0.17 -21.16
C PHE A 355 -12.68 1.11 -21.89
N LYS A 356 -11.71 1.93 -22.34
CA LYS A 356 -11.98 3.19 -23.06
C LYS A 356 -12.51 2.98 -24.48
N LYS A 357 -12.22 1.83 -25.10
CA LYS A 357 -12.55 1.53 -26.50
C LYS A 357 -13.84 0.74 -26.63
N GLU A 358 -14.16 -0.12 -25.66
CA GLU A 358 -15.40 -0.89 -25.68
C GLU A 358 -16.60 0.01 -25.35
N PRO A 359 -17.81 -0.30 -25.84
CA PRO A 359 -19.04 0.33 -25.38
C PRO A 359 -19.37 -0.09 -23.93
N LEU A 360 -20.27 0.63 -23.25
CA LEU A 360 -20.70 0.31 -21.87
C LEU A 360 -21.12 -1.15 -21.73
N GLN A 361 -22.11 -1.49 -22.54
CA GLN A 361 -22.53 -2.84 -22.82
C GLN A 361 -22.57 -3.05 -24.34
N LYS A 362 -22.27 -4.27 -24.77
CA LYS A 362 -22.58 -4.73 -26.12
C LYS A 362 -24.10 -4.90 -26.23
N LYS A 363 -24.68 -4.66 -27.41
CA LYS A 363 -26.12 -4.92 -27.64
C LYS A 363 -26.46 -6.33 -27.13
N LYS A 364 -27.60 -6.48 -26.44
CA LYS A 364 -28.07 -7.74 -25.84
C LYS A 364 -27.85 -8.97 -26.74
N GLU A 365 -28.18 -8.87 -28.03
CA GLU A 365 -27.98 -9.95 -29.00
C GLU A 365 -26.53 -10.37 -29.22
N VAL A 366 -25.59 -9.42 -29.17
CA VAL A 366 -24.16 -9.70 -29.28
C VAL A 366 -23.69 -10.43 -28.02
N SER A 367 -24.09 -9.95 -26.84
CA SER A 367 -23.79 -10.58 -25.55
C SER A 367 -24.33 -12.02 -25.49
N ARG A 368 -25.56 -12.25 -25.97
CA ARG A 368 -26.15 -13.60 -26.09
C ARG A 368 -25.30 -14.54 -26.95
N ARG A 369 -24.88 -14.08 -28.14
CA ARG A 369 -24.06 -14.89 -29.07
C ARG A 369 -22.68 -15.18 -28.49
N GLU A 370 -22.04 -14.20 -27.88
CA GLU A 370 -20.73 -14.35 -27.24
C GLU A 370 -20.79 -15.37 -26.10
N LEU A 371 -21.73 -15.20 -25.16
CA LEU A 371 -21.87 -16.11 -24.02
C LEU A 371 -22.21 -17.54 -24.49
N LYS A 372 -23.09 -17.68 -25.48
CA LYS A 372 -23.41 -19.00 -26.06
C LYS A 372 -22.16 -19.68 -26.64
N LYS A 373 -21.30 -18.93 -27.34
CA LYS A 373 -20.04 -19.44 -27.89
C LYS A 373 -19.06 -19.84 -26.79
N LEU A 374 -18.93 -19.04 -25.73
CA LEU A 374 -18.08 -19.38 -24.58
C LEU A 374 -18.57 -20.66 -23.90
N LEU A 375 -19.88 -20.79 -23.68
CA LEU A 375 -20.49 -21.95 -23.04
C LEU A 375 -20.34 -23.25 -23.84
N SER A 376 -20.25 -23.17 -25.18
CA SER A 376 -19.97 -24.37 -25.99
C SER A 376 -18.57 -24.96 -25.78
N GLY A 377 -17.65 -24.21 -25.16
CA GLY A 377 -16.33 -24.71 -24.80
C GLY A 377 -16.30 -25.55 -23.50
N GLY A 378 -17.34 -25.50 -22.67
CA GLY A 378 -17.42 -26.29 -21.43
C GLY A 378 -17.99 -27.68 -21.68
N GLN A 379 -17.28 -28.72 -21.25
CA GLN A 379 -17.62 -30.13 -21.46
C GLN A 379 -18.56 -30.66 -20.36
N SER A 380 -18.45 -30.12 -19.15
CA SER A 380 -19.31 -30.49 -18.01
C SER A 380 -20.22 -29.35 -17.56
N LEU A 381 -21.30 -29.67 -16.83
CA LEU A 381 -22.17 -28.64 -16.23
C LEU A 381 -21.39 -27.74 -15.27
N SER A 382 -20.41 -28.29 -14.54
CA SER A 382 -19.56 -27.53 -13.62
C SER A 382 -18.69 -26.52 -14.38
N GLU A 383 -18.09 -26.93 -15.50
CA GLU A 383 -17.32 -26.02 -16.36
C GLU A 383 -18.20 -24.94 -16.98
N GLN A 384 -19.39 -25.30 -17.47
CA GLN A 384 -20.34 -24.33 -18.02
C GLN A 384 -20.81 -23.33 -16.97
N LYS A 385 -21.05 -23.77 -15.73
CA LYS A 385 -21.36 -22.89 -14.59
C LYS A 385 -20.21 -21.93 -14.30
N LYS A 386 -18.97 -22.43 -14.31
CA LYS A 386 -17.78 -21.58 -14.13
C LYS A 386 -17.67 -20.53 -15.24
N ILE A 387 -17.80 -20.93 -16.51
CA ILE A 387 -17.77 -20.01 -17.66
C ILE A 387 -18.87 -18.95 -17.56
N LEU A 388 -20.08 -19.34 -17.14
CA LEU A 388 -21.20 -18.41 -16.94
C LEU A 388 -20.88 -17.38 -15.85
N ASN A 389 -20.34 -17.82 -14.72
CA ASN A 389 -19.94 -16.96 -13.62
C ASN A 389 -18.78 -16.03 -14.03
N ASP A 390 -17.74 -16.56 -14.67
CA ASP A 390 -16.60 -15.77 -15.14
C ASP A 390 -17.05 -14.68 -16.14
N TYR A 391 -18.00 -14.98 -17.03
CA TYR A 391 -18.60 -13.99 -17.93
C TYR A 391 -19.41 -12.96 -17.16
N LYS A 392 -20.31 -13.40 -16.26
CA LYS A 392 -21.13 -12.50 -15.42
C LYS A 392 -20.24 -11.52 -14.66
N ASP A 393 -19.26 -12.00 -13.93
CA ASP A 393 -18.36 -11.19 -13.10
C ASP A 393 -17.57 -10.19 -13.97
N ARG A 394 -17.09 -10.63 -15.14
CA ARG A 394 -16.37 -9.77 -16.08
C ARG A 394 -17.23 -8.64 -16.63
N GLU A 395 -18.43 -8.94 -17.09
CA GLU A 395 -19.31 -7.92 -17.67
C GLU A 395 -19.89 -7.00 -16.59
N LEU A 396 -20.22 -7.53 -15.42
CA LEU A 396 -20.67 -6.77 -14.25
C LEU A 396 -19.60 -5.74 -13.84
N PHE A 397 -18.37 -6.21 -13.62
CA PHE A 397 -17.23 -5.35 -13.31
C PHE A 397 -17.00 -4.27 -14.37
N ARG A 398 -17.14 -4.59 -15.66
CA ARG A 398 -17.01 -3.60 -16.74
C ARG A 398 -18.08 -2.52 -16.66
N ILE A 399 -19.34 -2.89 -16.43
CA ILE A 399 -20.47 -1.95 -16.33
C ILE A 399 -20.27 -1.03 -15.12
N ASP A 400 -19.96 -1.63 -13.97
CA ASP A 400 -19.73 -0.92 -12.71
C ASP A 400 -18.56 0.06 -12.79
N MET A 401 -17.41 -0.40 -13.27
CA MET A 401 -16.22 0.45 -13.44
C MET A 401 -16.53 1.61 -14.39
N LYS A 402 -17.33 1.37 -15.44
CA LYS A 402 -17.66 2.42 -16.42
C LYS A 402 -18.49 3.53 -15.83
N HIS A 403 -19.54 3.16 -15.10
CA HIS A 403 -20.37 4.13 -14.42
C HIS A 403 -19.56 5.01 -13.45
N LEU A 404 -18.59 4.44 -12.72
CA LEU A 404 -17.79 5.24 -11.77
C LEU A 404 -16.78 6.19 -12.40
N VAL A 405 -16.07 5.78 -13.45
CA VAL A 405 -14.94 6.56 -13.97
C VAL A 405 -15.29 7.36 -15.23
N SER A 406 -16.47 7.15 -15.83
CA SER A 406 -16.93 7.86 -17.03
C SER A 406 -18.09 8.80 -16.69
N PRO A 407 -17.87 10.12 -16.66
CA PRO A 407 -18.92 11.10 -16.31
C PRO A 407 -20.15 11.12 -17.24
N LYS A 408 -20.07 10.46 -18.40
CA LYS A 408 -21.13 10.44 -19.43
C LYS A 408 -22.17 9.34 -19.21
N ILE A 409 -21.99 8.49 -18.20
CA ILE A 409 -22.91 7.39 -17.93
C ILE A 409 -23.76 7.82 -16.76
N ASP A 410 -25.05 8.02 -17.01
CA ASP A 410 -26.02 8.28 -15.98
C ASP A 410 -26.52 6.99 -15.31
N LEU A 411 -27.22 7.16 -14.19
CA LEU A 411 -27.77 6.06 -13.41
C LEU A 411 -28.76 5.22 -14.22
N ILE A 412 -29.59 5.86 -15.06
CA ILE A 412 -30.62 5.18 -15.85
C ILE A 412 -29.98 4.21 -16.84
N ARG A 413 -28.96 4.66 -17.57
CA ARG A 413 -28.22 3.83 -18.51
C ARG A 413 -27.49 2.71 -17.77
N PHE A 414 -26.88 3.01 -16.63
CA PHE A 414 -26.24 1.99 -15.79
C PHE A 414 -27.21 0.89 -15.37
N SER A 415 -28.38 1.24 -14.82
CA SER A 415 -29.38 0.27 -14.39
C SER A 415 -29.93 -0.57 -15.53
N ARG A 416 -30.14 0.04 -16.70
CA ARG A 416 -30.56 -0.66 -17.89
C ARG A 416 -29.53 -1.69 -18.34
N ASP A 417 -28.26 -1.32 -18.39
CA ASP A 417 -27.19 -2.21 -18.85
C ASP A 417 -26.99 -3.39 -17.88
N LEU A 418 -27.09 -3.15 -16.56
CA LEU A 418 -27.11 -4.22 -15.55
C LEU A 418 -28.29 -5.18 -15.75
N SER A 419 -29.48 -4.65 -15.98
CA SER A 419 -30.69 -5.45 -16.19
C SER A 419 -30.60 -6.28 -17.48
N GLU A 420 -30.07 -5.71 -18.56
CA GLU A 420 -29.82 -6.46 -19.80
C GLU A 420 -28.77 -7.57 -19.61
N LEU A 421 -27.74 -7.34 -18.78
CA LEU A 421 -26.77 -8.39 -18.44
C LEU A 421 -27.43 -9.53 -17.65
N ALA A 422 -28.23 -9.19 -16.64
CA ALA A 422 -28.97 -10.16 -15.84
C ALA A 422 -29.89 -11.02 -16.73
N GLU A 423 -30.64 -10.42 -17.64
CA GLU A 423 -31.48 -11.15 -18.61
C GLU A 423 -30.67 -12.15 -19.45
N VAL A 424 -29.51 -11.75 -19.98
CA VAL A 424 -28.66 -12.62 -20.79
C VAL A 424 -28.11 -13.79 -19.96
N VAL A 425 -27.67 -13.53 -18.74
CA VAL A 425 -27.11 -14.56 -17.84
C VAL A 425 -28.20 -15.54 -17.40
N ILE A 426 -29.36 -15.05 -16.97
CA ILE A 426 -30.50 -15.88 -16.54
C ILE A 426 -31.00 -16.75 -17.68
N GLU A 427 -31.13 -16.19 -18.89
CA GLU A 427 -31.56 -16.95 -20.06
C GLU A 427 -30.60 -18.12 -20.34
N GLN A 428 -29.28 -17.90 -20.27
CA GLN A 428 -28.32 -18.99 -20.47
C GLN A 428 -28.29 -19.97 -19.30
N ALA A 429 -28.46 -19.51 -18.05
CA ALA A 429 -28.60 -20.36 -16.89
C ALA A 429 -29.78 -21.32 -17.04
N TYR A 430 -30.95 -20.79 -17.40
CA TYR A 430 -32.15 -21.58 -17.69
C TYR A 430 -31.88 -22.61 -18.80
N ARG A 431 -31.31 -22.20 -19.93
CA ARG A 431 -30.98 -23.12 -21.05
C ARG A 431 -29.98 -24.22 -20.65
N LEU A 432 -29.07 -23.94 -19.73
CA LEU A 432 -28.14 -24.94 -19.18
C LEU A 432 -28.89 -25.94 -18.30
N CYS A 433 -29.68 -25.45 -17.34
CA CYS A 433 -30.49 -26.27 -16.45
C CYS A 433 -31.48 -27.15 -17.24
N ASN A 434 -32.23 -26.56 -18.17
CA ASN A 434 -33.22 -27.28 -18.97
C ASN A 434 -32.57 -28.39 -19.81
N ARG A 435 -31.45 -28.12 -20.50
CA ARG A 435 -30.73 -29.17 -21.25
C ARG A 435 -30.19 -30.27 -20.35
N HIS A 436 -29.74 -29.94 -19.14
CA HIS A 436 -29.24 -30.93 -18.20
C HIS A 436 -30.36 -31.81 -17.65
N LEU A 437 -31.48 -31.21 -17.23
CA LEU A 437 -32.66 -31.92 -16.73
C LEU A 437 -33.33 -32.74 -17.84
N ALA A 438 -33.40 -32.23 -19.06
CA ALA A 438 -33.99 -32.95 -20.19
C ALA A 438 -33.24 -34.24 -20.54
N LYS A 439 -31.92 -34.29 -20.32
CA LYS A 439 -31.15 -35.54 -20.47
C LYS A 439 -31.54 -36.60 -19.44
N LYS A 440 -32.02 -36.19 -18.26
CA LYS A 440 -32.36 -37.10 -17.15
C LYS A 440 -33.83 -37.48 -17.15
N TYR A 441 -34.72 -36.56 -17.48
CA TYR A 441 -36.17 -36.70 -17.32
C TYR A 441 -36.96 -36.56 -18.63
N GLY A 442 -36.31 -36.27 -19.76
CA GLY A 442 -36.99 -35.93 -21.01
C GLY A 442 -37.44 -34.46 -21.07
N LEU A 443 -37.97 -34.05 -22.22
CA LEU A 443 -38.53 -32.69 -22.37
C LEU A 443 -39.91 -32.63 -21.69
N PRO A 444 -40.25 -31.54 -20.99
CA PRO A 444 -41.60 -31.36 -20.47
C PRO A 444 -42.57 -31.18 -21.64
N LEU A 445 -43.64 -31.96 -21.65
CA LEU A 445 -44.66 -31.96 -22.70
C LEU A 445 -46.01 -31.49 -22.13
N LEU A 446 -46.80 -30.84 -22.97
CA LEU A 446 -48.22 -30.60 -22.74
C LEU A 446 -49.01 -31.88 -23.07
N GLU A 447 -50.29 -31.91 -22.73
CA GLU A 447 -51.20 -33.04 -23.06
C GLU A 447 -51.29 -33.35 -24.56
N ASN A 448 -50.92 -32.39 -25.43
CA ASN A 448 -50.91 -32.55 -26.88
C ASN A 448 -49.52 -32.90 -27.45
N ASP A 449 -48.62 -33.44 -26.62
CA ASP A 449 -47.24 -33.84 -26.95
C ASP A 449 -46.32 -32.71 -27.46
N LYS A 450 -46.76 -31.44 -27.39
CA LYS A 450 -45.90 -30.29 -27.68
C LYS A 450 -45.04 -29.95 -26.47
N THR A 451 -43.85 -29.40 -26.70
CA THR A 451 -42.98 -28.93 -25.62
C THR A 451 -43.68 -27.86 -24.78
N CYS A 452 -43.72 -28.07 -23.47
CA CYS A 452 -44.27 -27.11 -22.52
C CYS A 452 -43.37 -25.86 -22.46
N PRO A 453 -43.92 -24.66 -22.74
CA PRO A 453 -43.15 -23.43 -22.61
C PRO A 453 -42.88 -23.15 -21.12
N PHE A 454 -41.72 -22.58 -20.84
CA PHE A 454 -41.32 -22.14 -19.51
C PHE A 454 -41.06 -20.64 -19.54
N ALA A 455 -41.59 -19.93 -18.55
CA ALA A 455 -41.40 -18.50 -18.40
C ALA A 455 -40.52 -18.21 -17.18
N VAL A 456 -39.75 -17.13 -17.25
CA VAL A 456 -39.05 -16.58 -16.10
C VAL A 456 -39.46 -15.13 -15.99
N CYS A 457 -40.16 -14.78 -14.92
CA CYS A 457 -40.66 -13.44 -14.68
C CYS A 457 -39.72 -12.72 -13.70
N GLY A 458 -39.07 -11.65 -14.16
CA GLY A 458 -38.31 -10.76 -13.30
C GLY A 458 -39.22 -9.84 -12.51
N LEU A 459 -39.03 -9.76 -11.19
CA LEU A 459 -39.80 -8.93 -10.27
C LEU A 459 -38.95 -7.80 -9.68
N GLY A 460 -39.59 -6.90 -8.93
CA GLY A 460 -38.94 -5.79 -8.22
C GLY A 460 -38.05 -4.94 -9.11
N LYS A 461 -36.86 -4.59 -8.62
CA LYS A 461 -35.86 -3.80 -9.35
C LYS A 461 -35.45 -4.44 -10.67
N PHE A 462 -35.38 -5.77 -10.74
CA PHE A 462 -35.04 -6.46 -11.98
C PHE A 462 -36.16 -6.33 -13.02
N GLY A 463 -37.42 -6.57 -12.61
CA GLY A 463 -38.59 -6.39 -13.46
C GLY A 463 -38.79 -4.95 -13.94
N GLY A 464 -38.48 -3.97 -13.08
CA GLY A 464 -38.49 -2.54 -13.41
C GLY A 464 -37.30 -2.08 -14.26
N ARG A 465 -36.29 -2.93 -14.48
CA ARG A 465 -35.01 -2.60 -15.14
C ARG A 465 -34.20 -1.50 -14.43
N GLU A 466 -34.32 -1.48 -13.11
CA GLU A 466 -33.72 -0.51 -12.19
C GLU A 466 -32.66 -1.19 -11.30
N LEU A 467 -31.99 -2.23 -11.81
CA LEU A 467 -30.88 -2.84 -11.07
C LEU A 467 -29.82 -1.78 -10.74
N GLY A 468 -29.22 -1.92 -9.56
CA GLY A 468 -28.14 -1.08 -9.08
C GLY A 468 -26.98 -1.94 -8.64
N TYR A 469 -25.97 -1.30 -8.05
CA TYR A 469 -24.86 -2.01 -7.43
C TYR A 469 -25.35 -3.03 -6.41
N ALA A 470 -24.81 -4.24 -6.49
CA ALA A 470 -25.13 -5.36 -5.59
C ALA A 470 -26.64 -5.66 -5.44
N SER A 471 -27.49 -5.30 -6.41
CA SER A 471 -28.92 -5.63 -6.36
C SER A 471 -29.15 -7.13 -6.48
N ASP A 472 -30.00 -7.66 -5.61
CA ASP A 472 -30.57 -9.00 -5.77
C ASP A 472 -31.50 -9.08 -6.99
N ILE A 473 -31.67 -10.31 -7.49
CA ILE A 473 -32.57 -10.62 -8.60
C ILE A 473 -33.75 -11.41 -8.04
N GLU A 474 -34.95 -10.84 -8.16
CA GLU A 474 -36.20 -11.47 -7.76
C GLU A 474 -36.83 -12.14 -8.98
N LEU A 475 -37.12 -13.44 -8.87
CA LEU A 475 -37.64 -14.26 -9.97
C LEU A 475 -38.89 -15.03 -9.53
N LEU A 476 -39.88 -15.10 -10.42
CA LEU A 476 -40.95 -16.07 -10.40
C LEU A 476 -40.77 -17.01 -11.60
N LEU A 477 -40.79 -18.32 -11.34
CA LEU A 477 -40.54 -19.39 -12.30
C LEU A 477 -41.82 -20.13 -12.67
#